data_AF-A0A2C5W5M2-F1
#
_entry.id   AF-A0A2C5W5M2-F1
#
_cell.length_a   1.000
_cell.length_b   1.000
_cell.length_c   1.000
_cell.angle_alpha   90.00
_cell.angle_beta   90.00
_cell.angle_gamma   90.00
#
_symmetry.space_group_name_H-M   'P 1'
#
loop_
_entity.id
_entity.type
_entity.pdbx_description
1 polymer ?
#
loop_
_entity_poly.entity_id
_entity_poly.type
_entity_poly.pdbx_seq_one_letter_code
_entity_poly.pdbx_strand_id
1 'polypeptide(L)'
;MELKAIFFAALIWLPTTQASADTPPLDGHYYLTGAMEMGAELLLRKDGTFDAGVAYGSANGFAKGTWQVQNNTVTLKSDTKPASNSDLSGLFQDLQLAIEPNCLAVDFGNGKACFRRQ
;
A
#
# COMPACT_ATOMS: atom_id res chain seq x y z
N MET A 1 30.91 4.35 -63.42
CA MET A 1 31.30 3.32 -62.44
C MET A 1 32.22 3.99 -61.43
N GLU A 2 31.88 4.25 -60.17
CA GLU A 2 30.78 3.82 -59.30
C GLU A 2 30.60 4.89 -58.21
N LEU A 3 29.36 5.26 -57.93
CA LEU A 3 28.97 6.18 -56.87
C LEU A 3 28.87 5.38 -55.56
N LYS A 4 29.89 5.44 -54.69
CA LYS A 4 29.83 4.74 -53.40
C LYS A 4 29.04 5.57 -52.39
N ALA A 5 27.75 5.24 -52.25
CA ALA A 5 26.82 5.84 -51.32
C ALA A 5 27.27 5.61 -49.86
N ILE A 6 27.49 6.71 -49.14
CA ILE A 6 27.69 6.72 -47.69
C ILE A 6 26.30 6.63 -47.06
N PHE A 7 25.93 5.46 -46.53
CA PHE A 7 24.73 5.30 -45.71
C PHE A 7 25.01 5.84 -44.30
N PHE A 8 24.59 7.08 -44.03
CA PHE A 8 24.42 7.59 -42.67
C PHE A 8 23.14 6.98 -42.07
N ALA A 9 23.29 5.94 -41.26
CA ALA A 9 22.20 5.47 -40.41
C ALA A 9 22.04 6.44 -39.23
N ALA A 10 21.12 7.39 -39.36
CA ALA A 10 20.69 8.26 -38.27
C ALA A 10 19.91 7.43 -37.25
N LEU A 11 20.57 7.07 -36.14
CA LEU A 11 19.93 6.45 -34.99
C LEU A 11 19.10 7.53 -34.29
N ILE A 12 17.80 7.57 -34.60
CA ILE A 12 16.84 8.50 -33.99
C ILE A 12 16.72 8.12 -32.50
N TRP A 13 17.34 8.93 -31.65
CA TRP A 13 17.11 8.93 -30.21
C TRP A 13 15.67 9.39 -29.97
N LEU A 14 14.76 8.43 -29.82
CA LEU A 14 13.44 8.71 -29.27
C LEU A 14 13.62 8.97 -27.77
N PRO A 15 13.32 10.17 -27.25
CA PRO A 15 13.25 10.37 -25.82
C PRO A 15 12.09 9.50 -25.32
N THR A 16 12.40 8.40 -24.64
CA THR A 16 11.41 7.71 -23.82
C THR A 16 11.07 8.64 -22.67
N THR A 17 10.04 9.47 -22.86
CA THR A 17 9.34 10.10 -21.75
C THR A 17 8.70 8.98 -20.93
N GLN A 18 9.38 8.52 -19.88
CA GLN A 18 8.72 7.76 -18.83
C GLN A 18 7.70 8.71 -18.20
N ALA A 19 6.45 8.56 -18.61
CA ALA A 19 5.34 9.13 -17.87
C ALA A 19 5.33 8.40 -16.52
N SER A 20 5.88 9.05 -15.48
CA SER A 20 5.59 8.66 -14.11
C SER A 20 4.08 8.77 -13.96
N ALA A 21 3.38 7.63 -13.96
CA ALA A 21 1.98 7.61 -13.58
C ALA A 21 1.93 8.21 -12.18
N ASP A 22 1.27 9.36 -12.06
CA ASP A 22 1.09 10.05 -10.79
C ASP A 22 0.32 9.09 -9.90
N THR A 23 1.02 8.41 -8.99
CA THR A 23 0.37 7.46 -8.08
C THR A 23 -0.53 8.31 -7.21
N PRO A 24 -1.85 8.06 -7.19
CA PRO A 24 -2.76 8.85 -6.38
C PRO A 24 -2.22 8.93 -4.95
N PRO A 25 -2.21 10.12 -4.32
CA PRO A 25 -1.67 10.29 -2.98
C PRO A 25 -2.30 9.26 -2.05
N LEU A 26 -1.48 8.44 -1.38
CA LEU A 26 -1.95 7.30 -0.57
C LEU A 26 -2.41 7.71 0.83
N ASP A 27 -2.17 8.94 1.26
CA ASP A 27 -2.79 9.45 2.47
C ASP A 27 -4.33 9.46 2.34
N GLY A 28 -5.01 9.17 3.45
CA GLY A 28 -6.47 9.04 3.49
C GLY A 28 -6.96 8.15 4.63
N HIS A 29 -8.28 8.15 4.81
CA HIS A 29 -8.98 7.23 5.69
C HIS A 29 -9.48 6.03 4.89
N TYR A 30 -9.21 4.83 5.40
CA TYR A 30 -9.54 3.58 4.77
C TYR A 30 -10.34 2.69 5.70
N TYR A 31 -11.30 1.99 5.12
CA TYR A 31 -12.18 1.07 5.83
C TYR A 31 -12.03 -0.32 5.23
N LEU A 32 -11.85 -1.31 6.09
CA LEU A 32 -11.73 -2.71 5.68
C LEU A 32 -13.07 -3.21 5.14
N THR A 33 -12.99 -3.90 4.00
CA THR A 33 -14.13 -4.53 3.33
C THR A 33 -13.73 -5.91 2.84
N GLY A 34 -14.66 -6.86 2.85
CA GLY A 34 -14.40 -8.23 2.39
C GLY A 34 -13.83 -9.17 3.47
N ALA A 35 -13.71 -8.72 4.72
CA ALA A 35 -13.44 -9.59 5.87
C ALA A 35 -14.75 -9.85 6.64
N MET A 36 -15.12 -11.11 6.84
CA MET A 36 -16.32 -11.49 7.58
C MET A 36 -16.09 -11.28 9.08
N GLU A 37 -17.07 -10.70 9.79
CA GLU A 37 -17.07 -10.50 11.26
C GLU A 37 -15.93 -9.63 11.83
N MET A 38 -15.09 -9.06 10.96
CA MET A 38 -13.97 -8.18 11.31
C MET A 38 -14.19 -6.79 10.72
N GLY A 39 -14.07 -5.78 11.57
CA GLY A 39 -14.00 -4.38 11.14
C GLY A 39 -12.60 -3.85 11.40
N ALA A 40 -12.04 -3.09 10.47
CA ALA A 40 -10.81 -2.35 10.70
C ALA A 40 -10.82 -1.02 9.94
N GLU A 41 -10.10 -0.05 10.50
CA GLU A 41 -9.90 1.27 9.93
C GLU A 41 -8.40 1.59 9.92
N LEU A 42 -7.99 2.33 8.91
CA LEU A 42 -6.61 2.77 8.73
C LEU A 42 -6.60 4.21 8.25
N LEU A 43 -5.92 5.08 8.98
CA LEU A 43 -5.63 6.45 8.60
C LEU A 43 -4.15 6.56 8.23
N LEU A 44 -3.87 6.80 6.95
CA LEU A 44 -2.52 7.15 6.48
C LEU A 44 -2.40 8.66 6.36
N ARG A 45 -1.41 9.26 7.02
CA ARG A 45 -1.16 10.71 6.95
C ARG A 45 -0.02 11.05 6.00
N LYS A 46 -0.06 12.26 5.44
CA LYS A 46 0.98 12.79 4.54
C LYS A 46 2.38 12.85 5.15
N ASP A 47 2.48 12.94 6.47
CA ASP A 47 3.75 12.97 7.19
C ASP A 47 4.40 11.58 7.38
N GLY A 48 3.79 10.53 6.82
CA GLY A 48 4.30 9.16 6.93
C GLY A 48 3.87 8.45 8.22
N THR A 49 2.97 9.02 9.02
CA THR A 49 2.40 8.36 10.21
C THR A 49 1.06 7.70 9.93
N PHE A 50 0.69 6.70 10.73
CA PHE A 50 -0.63 6.08 10.67
C PHE A 50 -1.28 5.95 12.06
N ASP A 51 -2.62 5.91 12.05
CA ASP A 51 -3.43 5.32 13.12
C ASP A 51 -4.29 4.21 12.53
N ALA A 52 -4.51 3.14 13.29
CA ALA A 52 -5.34 2.02 12.89
C ALA A 52 -6.13 1.46 14.07
N GLY A 53 -7.29 0.90 13.76
CA GLY A 53 -8.15 0.22 14.72
C GLY A 53 -8.72 -1.05 14.11
N VAL A 54 -8.92 -2.07 14.92
CA VAL A 54 -9.55 -3.34 14.51
C VAL A 54 -10.46 -3.85 15.61
N ALA A 55 -11.54 -4.51 15.21
CA ALA A 55 -12.45 -5.23 16.10
C ALA A 55 -12.85 -6.57 15.48
N TYR A 56 -12.87 -7.61 16.32
CA TYR A 56 -13.36 -8.94 15.97
C TYR A 56 -14.01 -9.57 17.22
N GLY A 57 -15.34 -9.75 17.18
CA GLY A 57 -16.12 -10.14 18.36
C GLY A 57 -15.93 -9.14 19.52
N SER A 58 -15.48 -9.62 20.68
CA SER A 58 -15.17 -8.79 21.85
C SER A 58 -13.72 -8.30 21.90
N ALA A 59 -12.87 -8.77 21.00
CA ALA A 59 -11.46 -8.37 20.92
C ALA A 59 -11.32 -7.14 20.03
N ASN A 60 -10.41 -6.25 20.41
CA ASN A 60 -10.08 -5.05 19.65
C ASN A 60 -8.61 -4.72 19.79
N GLY A 61 -8.16 -3.75 18.99
CA GLY A 61 -6.79 -3.28 19.04
C GLY A 61 -6.67 -1.96 18.32
N PHE A 62 -5.79 -1.11 18.83
CA PHE A 62 -5.44 0.16 18.23
C PHE A 62 -3.93 0.22 18.06
N ALA A 63 -3.46 0.70 16.92
CA ALA A 63 -2.04 0.84 16.65
C ALA A 63 -1.76 2.19 15.99
N LYS A 64 -0.57 2.71 16.29
CA LYS A 64 0.03 3.85 15.61
C LYS A 64 1.48 3.56 15.26
N GLY A 65 1.99 4.27 14.28
CA GLY A 65 3.37 4.17 13.88
C GLY A 65 3.64 4.90 12.57
N THR A 66 4.52 4.32 11.75
CA THR A 66 4.90 4.89 10.46
C THR A 66 4.53 3.97 9.30
N TRP A 67 4.36 4.54 8.12
CA TRP A 67 4.12 3.79 6.89
C TRP A 67 5.05 4.25 5.78
N GLN A 68 5.39 3.32 4.89
CA GLN A 68 6.24 3.59 3.74
C GLN A 68 5.77 2.80 2.52
N VAL A 69 6.09 3.29 1.32
CA VAL A 69 5.81 2.60 0.06
C VAL A 69 7.11 2.05 -0.50
N GLN A 70 7.12 0.76 -0.80
CA GLN A 70 8.21 0.14 -1.55
C GLN A 70 7.65 -0.96 -2.44
N ASN A 71 8.11 -1.04 -3.70
CA ASN A 71 7.73 -2.11 -4.63
C ASN A 71 6.20 -2.35 -4.72
N ASN A 72 5.42 -1.28 -4.89
CA ASN A 72 3.95 -1.34 -4.98
C ASN A 72 3.26 -1.93 -3.73
N THR A 73 3.90 -1.80 -2.57
CA THR A 73 3.40 -2.28 -1.27
C THR A 73 3.49 -1.15 -0.26
N VAL A 74 2.43 -0.93 0.51
CA VAL A 74 2.46 -0.11 1.73
C VAL A 74 2.84 -1.03 2.89
N THR A 75 3.90 -0.68 3.61
CA THR A 75 4.30 -1.38 4.83
C THR A 75 4.02 -0.49 6.03
N LEU A 76 3.26 -1.01 7.00
CA LEU A 76 3.04 -0.37 8.29
C LEU A 76 4.05 -0.88 9.30
N LYS A 77 4.70 0.03 10.03
CA LYS A 77 5.56 -0.30 11.15
C LYS A 77 4.96 0.31 12.41
N SER A 78 4.31 -0.53 13.21
CA SER A 78 3.71 -0.13 14.47
C SER A 78 4.78 0.14 15.54
N ASP A 79 4.58 1.20 16.31
CA ASP A 79 5.33 1.46 17.56
C ASP A 79 4.50 1.01 18.78
N THR A 80 3.31 0.44 18.55
CA THR A 80 2.38 0.03 19.60
C THR A 80 2.63 -1.41 20.01
N LYS A 81 2.92 -1.62 21.30
CA LYS A 81 3.04 -2.95 21.90
C LYS A 81 1.66 -3.45 22.35
N PRO A 82 1.25 -4.67 21.97
CA PRO A 82 0.01 -5.26 22.47
C PRO A 82 0.00 -5.33 24.00
N ALA A 83 -1.11 -4.92 24.60
CA ALA A 83 -1.28 -4.91 26.05
C ALA A 83 -1.53 -6.33 26.62
N SER A 84 -2.02 -7.25 25.80
CA SER A 84 -2.35 -8.63 26.19
C SER A 84 -2.43 -9.54 24.97
N ASN A 85 -2.66 -10.84 25.17
CA ASN A 85 -2.85 -11.80 24.09
C ASN A 85 -4.17 -11.61 23.32
N SER A 86 -5.16 -10.93 23.91
CA SER A 86 -6.45 -10.61 23.25
C SER A 86 -6.48 -9.23 22.60
N ASP A 87 -5.40 -8.46 22.74
CA ASP A 87 -5.24 -7.16 22.08
C ASP A 87 -4.79 -7.39 20.64
N LEU A 88 -5.61 -6.93 19.68
CA LEU A 88 -5.42 -7.14 18.26
C LEU A 88 -4.50 -6.09 17.61
N SER A 89 -3.94 -5.14 18.37
CA SER A 89 -3.02 -4.11 17.84
C SER A 89 -1.79 -4.71 17.15
N GLY A 90 -1.39 -5.92 17.54
CA GLY A 90 -0.30 -6.66 16.92
C GLY A 90 -0.54 -7.00 15.44
N LEU A 91 -1.79 -7.01 14.96
CA LEU A 91 -2.12 -7.24 13.55
C LEU A 91 -1.54 -6.16 12.62
N PHE A 92 -1.23 -4.98 13.14
CA PHE A 92 -0.66 -3.87 12.38
C PHE A 92 0.88 -3.84 12.41
N GLN A 93 1.52 -4.77 13.11
CA GLN A 93 2.98 -4.86 13.15
C GLN A 93 3.51 -5.44 11.84
N ASP A 94 4.33 -4.66 11.12
CA ASP A 94 4.93 -5.04 9.84
C ASP A 94 3.90 -5.46 8.77
N LEU A 95 2.67 -4.95 8.88
CA LEU A 95 1.57 -5.27 7.97
C LEU A 95 1.89 -4.75 6.57
N GLN A 96 1.78 -5.64 5.59
CA GLN A 96 1.98 -5.33 4.18
C GLN A 96 0.66 -5.27 3.45
N LEU A 97 0.45 -4.20 2.70
CA LEU A 97 -0.75 -3.98 1.89
C LEU A 97 -0.33 -3.78 0.43
N ALA A 98 -0.79 -4.66 -0.46
CA ALA A 98 -0.54 -4.50 -1.88
C ALA A 98 -1.37 -3.33 -2.42
N ILE A 99 -0.74 -2.46 -3.21
CA ILE A 99 -1.44 -1.32 -3.83
C ILE A 99 -2.14 -1.84 -5.09
N GLU A 100 -3.46 -2.01 -5.00
CA GLU A 100 -4.33 -2.41 -6.10
C GLU A 100 -5.31 -1.24 -6.44
N PRO A 101 -5.91 -1.22 -7.65
CA PRO A 101 -6.90 -0.20 -8.00
C PRO A 101 -8.05 -0.15 -6.98
N ASN A 102 -8.20 0.99 -6.30
CA ASN A 102 -9.21 1.23 -5.25
C ASN A 102 -9.14 0.28 -4.05
N CYS A 103 -8.00 -0.36 -3.80
CA CYS A 103 -7.83 -1.32 -2.71
C CYS A 103 -6.39 -1.33 -2.20
N LEU A 104 -6.20 -1.05 -0.91
CA LEU A 104 -5.01 -1.51 -0.21
C LEU A 104 -5.30 -2.93 0.27
N ALA A 105 -4.84 -3.90 -0.51
CA ALA A 105 -5.18 -5.30 -0.34
C ALA A 105 -4.36 -5.92 0.79
N VAL A 106 -5.05 -6.52 1.75
CA VAL A 106 -4.46 -7.37 2.79
C VAL A 106 -4.71 -8.82 2.43
N ASP A 107 -3.68 -9.66 2.53
CA ASP A 107 -3.78 -11.10 2.34
C ASP A 107 -3.76 -11.80 3.71
N PHE A 108 -4.82 -12.52 4.05
CA PHE A 108 -4.94 -13.29 5.28
C PHE A 108 -4.47 -14.75 5.12
N GLY A 109 -3.92 -15.13 3.96
CA GLY A 109 -3.48 -16.48 3.61
C GLY A 109 -4.61 -17.42 3.20
N ASN A 110 -5.84 -17.14 3.60
CA ASN A 110 -7.06 -17.86 3.21
C ASN A 110 -8.02 -17.00 2.36
N GLY A 111 -7.61 -15.79 1.99
CA GLY A 111 -8.41 -14.83 1.26
C GLY A 111 -7.84 -13.43 1.36
N LYS A 112 -8.32 -12.54 0.47
CA LYS A 112 -7.95 -11.13 0.47
C LYS A 112 -9.10 -10.27 1.00
N ALA A 113 -8.76 -9.22 1.73
CA ALA A 113 -9.66 -8.12 2.02
C ALA A 113 -9.08 -6.80 1.52
N CYS A 114 -9.90 -5.77 1.46
CA CYS A 114 -9.55 -4.48 0.90
C CYS A 114 -9.80 -3.36 1.90
N PHE A 115 -8.75 -2.64 2.26
CA PHE A 115 -8.88 -1.29 2.80
C PHE A 115 -9.22 -0.34 1.65
N ARG A 116 -10.47 0.16 1.64
CA ARG A 116 -10.95 1.09 0.61
C ARG A 116 -11.02 2.49 1.18
N ARG A 117 -10.54 3.46 0.40
CA ARG A 117 -10.61 4.87 0.78
C ARG A 117 -12.06 5.36 0.75
N GLN A 118 -12.46 6.13 1.76
CA GLN A 118 -13.71 6.91 1.76
C GLN A 118 -13.43 8.40 1.62
#